data_AF-A0A7X4F4Y3-F1
#
_entry.id   AF-A0A7X4F4Y3-F1
#
_cell.length_a   1.000
_cell.length_b   1.000
_cell.length_c   1.000
_cell.angle_alpha   90.00
_cell.angle_beta   90.00
_cell.angle_gamma   90.00
#
_symmetry.space_group_name_H-M   'P 1'
#
loop_
_entity.id
_entity.type
_entity.pdbx_description
1 polymer ?
#
loop_
_entity_poly.entity_id
_entity_poly.type
_entity_poly.pdbx_seq_one_letter_code
_entity_poly.pdbx_strand_id
1 'polypeptide(L)'
;MTDGLKAHHRAAIIATLAANHRVEQAVLFGSRAMGAHTVTSDVDIALFGRQLTLTDQAKLAAACEELPMAQSVDLVLHSTIDNPALVEHICSHGVEWYRRGGGHECKWHEVGISAVATVTIGGTPSRKISEYWHGSISWATAKDVANAGSRYLHETQESITDVGLENSSAKVIPKGTIVITSRGTVGALVQLGKEMAFNQTCYAIQPGDGIDNDFLYYALIGTRPLLSSLTYGT
;
A
#
# COMPACT_ATOMS: atom_id res chain seq x y z
N MET A 1 -4.08 -17.39 -16.15
CA MET A 1 -5.27 -17.62 -17.00
C MET A 1 -4.85 -17.44 -18.45
N THR A 2 -5.34 -18.28 -19.36
CA THR A 2 -5.09 -18.15 -20.81
C THR A 2 -6.30 -17.49 -21.45
N ASP A 3 -6.11 -16.33 -22.08
CA ASP A 3 -7.15 -15.54 -22.79
C ASP A 3 -7.59 -16.14 -24.14
N GLY A 4 -7.05 -17.31 -24.49
CA GLY A 4 -7.38 -18.05 -25.72
C GLY A 4 -6.78 -17.47 -26.99
N LEU A 5 -5.95 -16.42 -26.89
CA LEU A 5 -5.30 -15.81 -28.04
C LEU A 5 -3.86 -16.29 -28.18
N LYS A 6 -3.37 -16.30 -29.42
CA LYS A 6 -1.94 -16.50 -29.67
C LYS A 6 -1.18 -15.29 -29.13
N ALA A 7 -0.03 -15.54 -28.51
CA ALA A 7 0.78 -14.49 -27.88
C ALA A 7 1.11 -13.31 -28.82
N HIS A 8 1.33 -13.58 -30.12
CA HIS A 8 1.60 -12.53 -31.10
C HIS A 8 0.37 -11.68 -31.45
N HIS A 9 -0.85 -12.25 -31.45
CA HIS A 9 -2.07 -11.44 -31.64
C HIS A 9 -2.26 -10.50 -30.46
N ARG A 10 -2.12 -11.00 -29.23
CA ARG A 10 -2.17 -10.16 -28.02
C ARG A 10 -1.12 -9.04 -28.07
N ALA A 11 0.11 -9.37 -28.44
CA ALA A 11 1.19 -8.39 -28.57
C ALA A 11 0.88 -7.33 -29.64
N ALA A 12 0.30 -7.73 -30.78
CA ALA A 12 -0.08 -6.80 -31.85
C ALA A 12 -1.18 -5.83 -31.39
N ILE A 13 -2.23 -6.32 -30.71
CA ILE A 13 -3.28 -5.47 -30.15
C ILE A 13 -2.68 -4.47 -29.16
N ILE A 14 -1.87 -4.95 -28.21
CA ILE A 14 -1.22 -4.08 -27.23
C ILE A 14 -0.35 -3.01 -27.91
N ALA A 15 0.40 -3.38 -28.94
CA ALA A 15 1.23 -2.43 -29.69
C ALA A 15 0.38 -1.35 -30.40
N THR A 16 -0.73 -1.74 -31.04
CA THR A 16 -1.67 -0.82 -31.68
C THR A 16 -2.27 0.16 -30.67
N LEU A 17 -2.74 -0.34 -29.52
CA LEU A 17 -3.31 0.50 -28.47
C LEU A 17 -2.26 1.43 -27.84
N ALA A 18 -1.06 0.92 -27.58
CA ALA A 18 0.03 1.68 -26.98
C ALA A 18 0.59 2.79 -27.88
N ALA A 19 0.37 2.72 -29.20
CA ALA A 19 0.79 3.75 -30.15
C ALA A 19 0.08 5.10 -29.92
N ASN A 20 -1.14 5.09 -29.37
CA ASN A 20 -1.81 6.32 -28.97
C ASN A 20 -1.43 6.69 -27.53
N HIS A 21 -0.62 7.76 -27.38
CA HIS A 21 -0.13 8.26 -26.09
C HIS A 21 -1.23 8.60 -25.06
N ARG A 22 -2.47 8.82 -25.52
CA ARG A 22 -3.62 9.10 -24.66
C ARG A 22 -4.24 7.85 -24.02
N VAL A 23 -3.92 6.66 -24.54
CA VAL A 23 -4.28 5.39 -23.90
C VAL A 23 -3.35 5.21 -22.71
N GLU A 24 -3.89 5.31 -21.51
CA GLU A 24 -3.19 5.11 -20.24
C GLU A 24 -3.31 3.66 -19.77
N GLN A 25 -4.42 2.97 -20.08
CA GLN A 25 -4.63 1.57 -19.73
C GLN A 25 -5.54 0.87 -20.76
N ALA A 26 -5.32 -0.43 -20.97
CA ALA A 26 -6.23 -1.32 -21.69
C ALA A 26 -6.50 -2.58 -20.86
N VAL A 27 -7.78 -2.87 -20.63
CA VAL A 27 -8.25 -3.99 -19.80
C VAL A 27 -9.11 -4.90 -20.67
N LEU A 28 -8.69 -6.16 -20.80
CA LEU A 28 -9.54 -7.20 -21.37
C LEU A 28 -10.69 -7.49 -20.40
N PHE A 29 -11.92 -7.52 -20.89
CA PHE A 29 -13.08 -7.94 -20.10
C PHE A 29 -13.91 -8.99 -20.86
N GLY A 30 -15.07 -9.37 -20.31
CA GLY A 30 -15.97 -10.31 -20.97
C GLY A 30 -15.49 -11.76 -20.95
N SER A 31 -15.94 -12.53 -21.95
CA SER A 31 -15.79 -13.99 -21.96
C SER A 31 -14.33 -14.45 -21.88
N ARG A 32 -13.40 -13.73 -22.53
CA ARG A 32 -11.97 -14.05 -22.54
C ARG A 32 -11.30 -13.78 -21.20
N ALA A 33 -11.65 -12.68 -20.53
CA ALA A 33 -11.16 -12.38 -19.19
C ALA A 33 -11.64 -13.41 -18.16
N MET A 34 -12.89 -13.87 -18.30
CA MET A 34 -13.50 -14.88 -17.42
C MET A 34 -13.10 -16.33 -17.72
N GLY A 35 -12.35 -16.58 -18.81
CA GLY A 35 -12.01 -17.94 -19.25
C GLY A 35 -13.18 -18.74 -19.83
N ALA A 36 -14.32 -18.09 -20.13
CA ALA A 36 -15.53 -18.69 -20.71
C ALA A 36 -15.65 -18.49 -22.23
N HIS A 37 -14.54 -18.18 -22.90
CA HIS A 37 -14.48 -17.87 -24.33
C HIS A 37 -14.48 -19.12 -25.21
N THR A 38 -14.91 -18.94 -26.46
CA THR A 38 -14.72 -19.91 -27.56
C THR A 38 -13.63 -19.41 -28.51
N VAL A 39 -13.26 -20.23 -29.49
CA VAL A 39 -12.28 -19.85 -30.53
C VAL A 39 -12.75 -18.66 -31.39
N THR A 40 -14.07 -18.44 -31.47
CA THR A 40 -14.71 -17.36 -32.23
C THR A 40 -15.09 -16.16 -31.38
N SER A 41 -14.94 -16.21 -30.05
CA SER A 41 -15.30 -15.08 -29.19
C SER A 41 -14.51 -13.84 -29.54
N ASP A 42 -15.16 -12.69 -29.46
CA ASP A 42 -14.55 -11.39 -29.70
C ASP A 42 -13.56 -11.03 -28.59
N VAL A 43 -12.81 -9.96 -28.80
CA VAL A 43 -11.85 -9.43 -27.83
C VAL A 43 -12.36 -8.10 -27.30
N ASP A 44 -13.06 -8.15 -26.17
CA ASP A 44 -13.61 -6.97 -25.51
C ASP A 44 -12.53 -6.23 -24.69
N ILE A 45 -12.23 -4.98 -25.03
CA ILE A 45 -11.21 -4.18 -24.35
C ILE A 45 -11.76 -2.82 -23.91
N ALA A 46 -11.67 -2.56 -22.62
CA ALA A 46 -11.95 -1.26 -22.04
C ALA A 46 -10.68 -0.40 -22.05
N LEU A 47 -10.77 0.78 -22.66
CA LEU A 47 -9.69 1.76 -22.71
C LEU A 47 -9.89 2.83 -21.64
N PHE A 48 -8.79 3.18 -20.97
CA PHE A 48 -8.73 4.26 -19.99
C PHE A 48 -7.71 5.30 -20.43
N GLY A 49 -8.03 6.56 -20.20
CA GLY A 49 -7.12 7.69 -20.43
C GLY A 49 -7.83 9.00 -20.21
N ARG A 50 -7.23 9.91 -19.44
CA ARG A 50 -7.89 11.18 -19.05
C ARG A 50 -8.17 12.09 -20.24
N GLN A 51 -7.38 11.95 -21.30
CA GLN A 51 -7.48 12.73 -22.53
C GLN A 51 -8.00 11.89 -23.71
N LEU A 52 -8.42 10.65 -23.47
CA LEU A 52 -8.85 9.75 -24.53
C LEU A 52 -10.27 10.13 -24.99
N THR A 53 -10.46 10.26 -26.30
CA THR A 53 -11.73 10.70 -26.90
C THR A 53 -12.41 9.58 -27.70
N LEU A 54 -13.70 9.73 -28.00
CA LEU A 54 -14.41 8.82 -28.90
C LEU A 54 -13.76 8.76 -30.31
N THR A 55 -13.18 9.86 -30.77
CA THR A 55 -12.43 9.89 -32.03
C THR A 55 -11.15 9.05 -31.95
N ASP A 56 -10.46 9.05 -30.82
CA ASP A 56 -9.28 8.21 -30.59
C ASP A 56 -9.68 6.72 -30.56
N GLN A 57 -10.77 6.40 -29.86
CA GLN A 57 -11.35 5.04 -29.83
C GLN A 57 -11.68 4.55 -31.24
N ALA A 58 -12.38 5.35 -32.06
CA ALA A 58 -12.74 4.97 -33.42
C ALA A 58 -11.51 4.69 -34.32
N LYS A 59 -10.46 5.52 -34.21
CA LYS A 59 -9.20 5.30 -34.93
C LYS A 59 -8.48 4.02 -34.49
N LEU A 60 -8.47 3.76 -33.18
CA LEU A 60 -7.86 2.55 -32.62
C LEU A 60 -8.64 1.29 -33.01
N ALA A 61 -9.97 1.36 -33.07
CA ALA A 61 -10.83 0.27 -33.50
C ALA A 61 -10.52 -0.10 -34.96
N ALA A 62 -10.53 0.89 -35.86
CA ALA A 62 -10.15 0.69 -37.27
C ALA A 62 -8.73 0.11 -37.40
N ALA A 63 -7.76 0.58 -36.61
CA ALA A 63 -6.40 0.02 -36.63
C ALA A 63 -6.32 -1.42 -36.11
N CYS A 64 -7.23 -1.83 -35.22
CA CYS A 64 -7.32 -3.22 -34.76
C CYS A 64 -7.98 -4.14 -35.79
N GLU A 65 -8.95 -3.63 -36.56
CA GLU A 65 -9.61 -4.38 -37.66
C GLU A 65 -8.63 -4.78 -38.77
N GLU A 66 -7.58 -3.97 -39.00
CA GLU A 66 -6.53 -4.26 -39.99
C GLU A 66 -5.51 -5.31 -39.52
N LEU A 67 -5.61 -5.81 -38.29
CA LEU A 67 -4.71 -6.85 -37.79
C LEU A 67 -5.03 -8.20 -38.46
N PRO A 68 -4.02 -9.01 -38.83
CA PRO A 68 -4.23 -10.28 -39.52
C PRO A 68 -4.68 -11.39 -38.55
N MET A 69 -5.87 -11.24 -37.97
CA MET A 69 -6.46 -12.16 -37.02
C MET A 69 -7.95 -12.40 -37.29
N ALA A 70 -8.45 -13.55 -36.83
CA ALA A 70 -9.83 -13.97 -37.11
C ALA A 70 -10.86 -13.40 -36.13
N GLN A 71 -10.42 -13.03 -34.91
CA GLN A 71 -11.28 -12.45 -33.89
C GLN A 71 -11.38 -10.94 -34.09
N SER A 72 -12.57 -10.36 -33.94
CA SER A 72 -12.74 -8.91 -33.87
C SER A 72 -12.28 -8.39 -32.50
N VAL A 73 -11.96 -7.09 -32.46
CA VAL A 73 -11.56 -6.39 -31.23
C VAL A 73 -12.57 -5.27 -30.99
N ASP A 74 -13.38 -5.43 -29.95
CA ASP A 74 -14.38 -4.45 -29.55
C ASP A 74 -13.81 -3.53 -28.48
N LEU A 75 -13.63 -2.26 -28.84
CA LEU A 75 -13.09 -1.24 -27.95
C LEU A 75 -14.23 -0.44 -27.33
N VAL A 76 -14.20 -0.27 -26.00
CA VAL A 76 -15.07 0.65 -25.27
C VAL A 76 -14.24 1.67 -24.50
N LEU A 77 -14.67 2.93 -24.52
CA LEU A 77 -14.06 3.96 -23.70
C LEU A 77 -14.68 3.94 -22.30
N HIS A 78 -13.90 3.62 -21.27
CA HIS A 78 -14.44 3.44 -19.91
C HIS A 78 -15.20 4.67 -19.40
N SER A 79 -14.73 5.88 -19.72
CA SER A 79 -15.35 7.13 -19.28
C SER A 79 -16.72 7.42 -19.91
N THR A 80 -17.13 6.68 -20.93
CA THR A 80 -18.43 6.85 -21.61
C THR A 80 -19.40 5.71 -21.33
N ILE A 81 -19.07 4.81 -20.40
CA ILE A 81 -19.96 3.70 -20.03
C ILE A 81 -20.96 4.19 -18.99
N ASP A 82 -22.23 4.31 -19.39
CA ASP A 82 -23.32 4.69 -18.48
C ASP A 82 -23.87 3.53 -17.64
N ASN A 83 -23.53 2.28 -18.00
CA ASN A 83 -24.00 1.08 -17.31
C ASN A 83 -23.12 0.75 -16.09
N PRO A 84 -23.58 0.97 -14.85
CA PRO A 84 -22.76 0.75 -13.65
C PRO A 84 -22.38 -0.72 -13.45
N ALA A 85 -23.25 -1.67 -13.85
CA ALA A 85 -22.96 -3.10 -13.72
C ALA A 85 -21.81 -3.52 -14.66
N LEU A 86 -21.71 -2.90 -15.84
CA LEU A 86 -20.61 -3.14 -16.77
C LEU A 86 -19.29 -2.56 -16.22
N VAL A 87 -19.33 -1.35 -15.66
CA VAL A 87 -18.18 -0.72 -14.99
C VAL A 87 -17.67 -1.60 -13.84
N GLU A 88 -18.56 -2.09 -12.98
CA GLU A 88 -18.20 -2.97 -11.87
C GLU A 88 -17.62 -4.30 -12.37
N HIS A 89 -18.19 -4.88 -13.42
CA HIS A 89 -17.69 -6.10 -14.03
C HIS A 89 -16.25 -5.93 -14.55
N ILE A 90 -15.97 -4.85 -15.31
CA ILE A 90 -14.63 -4.53 -15.81
C ILE A 90 -13.65 -4.37 -14.64
N CYS A 91 -14.04 -3.64 -13.59
CA CYS A 91 -13.19 -3.42 -12.43
C CYS A 91 -12.88 -4.71 -11.65
N SER A 92 -13.85 -5.62 -11.54
CA SER A 92 -13.74 -6.80 -10.67
C SER A 92 -13.13 -8.02 -11.37
N HIS A 93 -13.36 -8.14 -12.68
CA HIS A 93 -13.00 -9.34 -13.45
C HIS A 93 -12.09 -9.05 -14.65
N GLY A 94 -11.82 -7.77 -14.94
CA GLY A 94 -10.96 -7.38 -16.05
C GLY A 94 -9.52 -7.83 -15.85
N VAL A 95 -8.88 -8.21 -16.96
CA VAL A 95 -7.46 -8.59 -17.00
C VAL A 95 -6.68 -7.46 -17.68
N GLU A 96 -5.79 -6.81 -16.94
CA GLU A 96 -4.95 -5.76 -17.49
C GLU A 96 -4.01 -6.31 -18.57
N TRP A 97 -4.13 -5.75 -19.78
CA TRP A 97 -3.26 -6.09 -20.90
C TRP A 97 -2.17 -5.05 -21.12
N TYR A 98 -2.48 -3.78 -20.87
CA TYR A 98 -1.56 -2.67 -21.06
C TYR A 98 -1.79 -1.59 -20.01
N ARG A 99 -0.70 -1.00 -19.55
CA ARG A 99 -0.71 0.22 -18.77
C ARG A 99 0.51 1.06 -19.06
N ARG A 100 0.27 2.32 -19.44
CA ARG A 100 1.32 3.30 -19.67
C ARG A 100 1.93 3.70 -18.33
N GLY A 101 3.24 3.53 -18.20
CA GLY A 101 3.97 3.90 -16.98
C GLY A 101 4.00 2.84 -15.87
N GLY A 102 3.41 1.65 -16.07
CA GLY A 102 3.62 0.47 -15.21
C GLY A 102 3.25 0.65 -13.73
N GLY A 103 1.99 0.32 -13.37
CA GLY A 103 1.54 0.20 -11.98
C GLY A 103 0.03 0.31 -11.84
N HIS A 104 -0.63 -0.79 -11.47
CA HIS A 104 -2.07 -0.91 -11.15
C HIS A 104 -2.71 0.37 -10.58
N GLU A 105 -3.95 0.67 -10.99
CA GLU A 105 -4.82 1.64 -10.32
C GLU A 105 -5.30 0.90 -9.08
N CYS A 106 -4.41 0.77 -8.11
CA CYS A 106 -4.84 0.59 -6.74
C CYS A 106 -5.56 1.87 -6.38
N LYS A 107 -6.90 1.84 -6.37
CA LYS A 107 -7.64 2.76 -5.54
C LYS A 107 -7.11 2.56 -4.12
N TRP A 108 -6.34 3.53 -3.64
CA TRP A 108 -5.90 3.56 -2.26
C TRP A 108 -7.14 3.75 -1.39
N HIS A 109 -7.37 2.81 -0.49
CA HIS A 109 -8.43 2.90 0.48
C HIS A 109 -7.86 3.50 1.76
N GLU A 110 -8.52 4.54 2.29
CA GLU A 110 -8.21 5.03 3.62
C GLU A 110 -8.75 4.04 4.66
N VAL A 111 -7.87 3.56 5.52
CA VAL A 111 -8.19 2.61 6.58
C VAL A 111 -7.57 3.07 7.89
N GLY A 112 -8.23 2.77 9.00
CA GLY A 112 -7.68 3.03 10.32
C GLY A 112 -6.44 2.16 10.57
N ILE A 113 -5.45 2.70 11.29
CA ILE A 113 -4.20 1.98 11.59
C ILE A 113 -4.44 0.62 12.27
N SER A 114 -5.47 0.52 13.11
CA SER A 114 -5.86 -0.71 13.80
C SER A 114 -6.38 -1.82 12.89
N ALA A 115 -6.76 -1.51 11.64
CA ALA A 115 -7.18 -2.51 10.67
C ALA A 115 -5.99 -3.17 9.96
N VAL A 116 -4.82 -2.53 9.97
CA VAL A 116 -3.64 -2.95 9.18
C VAL A 116 -2.39 -3.19 10.05
N ALA A 117 -2.44 -2.85 11.33
CA ALA A 117 -1.33 -2.98 12.26
C ALA A 117 -1.78 -3.26 13.68
N THR A 118 -0.95 -3.98 14.42
CA THR A 118 -1.11 -4.17 15.87
C THR A 118 -0.43 -3.01 16.59
N VAL A 119 -1.17 -2.35 17.49
CA VAL A 119 -0.67 -1.23 18.30
C VAL A 119 -0.47 -1.68 19.74
N THR A 120 0.75 -1.56 20.25
CA THR A 120 1.11 -1.95 21.63
C THR A 120 1.61 -0.74 22.41
N ILE A 121 1.01 -0.48 23.58
CA ILE A 121 1.51 0.53 24.52
C ILE A 121 2.71 0.00 25.30
N GLY A 122 3.64 0.90 25.60
CA GLY A 122 4.81 0.61 26.43
C GLY A 122 4.47 0.57 27.92
N GLY A 123 5.51 0.50 28.75
CA GLY A 123 5.38 0.43 30.20
C GLY A 123 6.56 1.04 30.93
N THR A 124 6.31 1.50 32.15
CA THR A 124 7.34 2.14 32.99
C THR A 124 7.45 1.35 34.29
N PRO A 125 8.60 0.70 34.56
CA PRO A 125 8.87 0.13 35.88
C PRO A 125 8.82 1.21 36.96
N SER A 126 8.58 0.81 38.21
CA SER A 126 8.57 1.77 39.32
C SER A 126 9.94 2.45 39.46
N ARG A 127 9.96 3.78 39.40
CA ARG A 127 11.17 4.59 39.64
C ARG A 127 11.65 4.52 41.10
N LYS A 128 10.80 4.05 42.02
CA LYS A 128 11.13 3.91 43.45
C LYS A 128 11.97 2.67 43.76
N ILE A 129 12.04 1.71 42.84
CA ILE A 129 12.74 0.44 43.02
C ILE A 129 13.97 0.46 42.13
N SER A 130 15.13 0.73 42.73
CA SER A 130 16.41 0.90 42.02
C SER A 130 16.84 -0.35 41.24
N GLU A 131 16.47 -1.52 41.73
CA GLU A 131 16.77 -2.85 41.20
C GLU A 131 16.14 -3.09 39.82
N TYR A 132 15.16 -2.27 39.42
CA TYR A 132 14.50 -2.37 38.11
C TYR A 132 15.28 -1.68 36.99
N TRP A 133 16.30 -0.89 37.33
CA TRP A 133 16.99 0.02 36.41
C TRP A 133 18.46 -0.36 36.24
N HIS A 134 19.10 0.20 35.21
CA HIS A 134 20.52 -0.01 34.89
C HIS A 134 20.85 -1.47 34.54
N GLY A 135 19.88 -2.19 33.96
CA GLY A 135 20.08 -3.55 33.46
C GLY A 135 20.57 -3.60 32.01
N SER A 136 20.40 -4.76 31.39
CA SER A 136 20.83 -5.03 30.01
C SER A 136 19.79 -4.66 28.95
N ILE A 137 18.51 -4.46 29.32
CA ILE A 137 17.43 -4.20 28.37
C ILE A 137 17.31 -2.70 28.13
N SER A 138 17.59 -2.22 26.92
CA SER A 138 17.36 -0.83 26.54
C SER A 138 15.90 -0.43 26.77
N TRP A 139 15.68 0.75 27.34
CA TRP A 139 14.35 1.29 27.63
C TRP A 139 14.22 2.72 27.11
N ALA A 140 13.46 2.89 26.02
CA ALA A 140 13.33 4.17 25.33
C ALA A 140 12.22 5.06 25.91
N THR A 141 12.50 6.35 25.98
CA THR A 141 11.52 7.39 26.27
C THR A 141 11.06 8.09 24.99
N ALA A 142 9.98 8.88 25.07
CA ALA A 142 9.61 9.77 23.96
C ALA A 142 10.72 10.77 23.60
N LYS A 143 11.59 11.13 24.55
CA LYS A 143 12.74 12.00 24.31
C LYS A 143 13.81 11.29 23.47
N ASP A 144 14.07 10.01 23.72
CA ASP A 144 15.00 9.22 22.92
C ASP A 144 14.47 9.08 21.48
N VAL A 145 13.18 8.78 21.32
CA VAL A 145 12.53 8.68 20.00
C VAL A 145 12.58 10.03 19.25
N ALA A 146 12.23 11.13 19.91
CA ALA A 146 12.22 12.46 19.30
C ALA A 146 13.63 12.95 18.91
N ASN A 147 14.66 12.57 19.69
CA ASN A 147 16.04 13.01 19.47
C ASN A 147 16.91 11.97 18.76
N ALA A 148 16.34 10.87 18.25
CA ALA A 148 17.09 9.83 17.56
C ALA A 148 17.89 10.37 16.36
N GLY A 149 17.45 11.48 15.75
CA GLY A 149 18.12 12.16 14.65
C GLY A 149 18.23 11.34 13.36
N SER A 150 17.66 10.13 13.34
CA SER A 150 17.71 9.19 12.24
C SER A 150 16.45 8.31 12.24
N ARG A 151 16.30 7.50 11.18
CA ARG A 151 15.20 6.53 11.05
C ARG A 151 15.24 5.44 12.12
N TYR A 152 16.43 5.07 12.62
CA TYR A 152 16.62 3.91 13.50
C TYR A 152 17.08 4.32 14.90
N LEU A 153 16.40 3.81 15.93
CA LEU A 153 16.80 3.97 17.32
C LEU A 153 17.64 2.78 17.78
N HIS A 154 18.92 3.02 18.06
CA HIS A 154 19.85 1.98 18.51
C HIS A 154 20.19 2.06 19.99
N GLU A 155 20.22 3.26 20.56
CA GLU A 155 20.65 3.49 21.93
C GLU A 155 19.61 4.30 22.69
N THR A 156 19.54 4.06 24.01
CA THR A 156 18.62 4.70 24.94
C THR A 156 19.40 5.25 26.12
N GLN A 157 18.93 6.34 26.72
CA GLN A 157 19.58 6.90 27.91
C GLN A 157 19.45 6.00 29.14
N GLU A 158 18.35 5.25 29.22
CA GLU A 158 18.04 4.38 30.35
C GLU A 158 17.92 2.92 29.89
N SER A 159 18.15 2.01 30.82
CA SER A 159 17.95 0.56 30.66
C SER A 159 17.26 -0.01 31.89
N ILE A 160 16.61 -1.15 31.71
CA ILE A 160 15.89 -1.88 32.76
C ILE A 160 16.47 -3.29 32.92
N THR A 161 16.28 -3.87 34.09
CA THR A 161 16.65 -5.27 34.39
C THR A 161 15.53 -6.22 33.99
N ASP A 162 15.83 -7.52 33.88
CA ASP A 162 14.81 -8.57 33.69
C ASP A 162 13.77 -8.53 34.82
N VAL A 163 14.21 -8.31 36.07
CA VAL A 163 13.32 -8.15 37.23
C VAL A 163 12.38 -6.95 37.04
N GLY A 164 12.89 -5.82 36.54
CA GLY A 164 12.09 -4.63 36.25
C GLY A 164 11.08 -4.85 35.12
N LEU A 165 11.45 -5.65 34.11
CA LEU A 165 10.56 -6.05 33.03
C LEU A 165 9.41 -6.93 33.57
N GLU A 166 9.74 -7.99 34.30
CA GLU A 166 8.77 -8.96 34.84
C GLU A 166 7.79 -8.34 35.85
N ASN A 167 8.21 -7.30 36.58
CA ASN A 167 7.42 -6.62 37.60
C ASN A 167 6.82 -5.29 37.13
N SER A 168 6.66 -5.12 35.82
CA SER A 168 6.03 -3.93 35.26
C SER A 168 5.18 -4.25 34.04
N SER A 169 4.54 -3.22 33.47
CA SER A 169 3.81 -3.33 32.20
C SER A 169 4.72 -3.17 30.98
N ALA A 170 6.05 -3.05 31.18
CA ALA A 170 6.98 -2.91 30.08
C ALA A 170 7.05 -4.22 29.28
N LYS A 171 7.29 -4.09 27.97
CA LYS A 171 7.40 -5.23 27.06
C LYS A 171 8.63 -5.03 26.20
N VAL A 172 9.40 -6.09 25.98
CA VAL A 172 10.46 -6.08 24.97
C VAL A 172 9.79 -6.18 23.61
N ILE A 173 10.09 -5.21 22.74
CA ILE A 173 9.53 -5.09 21.41
C ILE A 173 10.65 -5.42 20.40
N PRO A 174 10.37 -6.26 19.39
CA PRO A 174 11.39 -6.76 18.49
C PRO A 174 11.95 -5.66 17.58
N LYS A 175 13.21 -5.87 17.17
CA LYS A 175 13.89 -5.07 16.14
C LYS A 175 13.01 -4.88 14.90
N GLY A 176 13.09 -3.71 14.29
CA GLY A 176 12.34 -3.34 13.09
C GLY A 176 10.96 -2.77 13.36
N THR A 177 10.42 -2.94 14.57
CA THR A 177 9.11 -2.38 14.95
C THR A 177 9.14 -0.85 14.88
N ILE A 178 8.06 -0.26 14.37
CA ILE A 178 7.88 1.19 14.30
C ILE A 178 7.42 1.68 15.68
N VAL A 179 8.02 2.76 16.19
CA VAL A 179 7.61 3.40 17.44
C VAL A 179 7.20 4.83 17.17
N ILE A 180 6.02 5.21 17.65
CA ILE A 180 5.48 6.58 17.57
C ILE A 180 5.28 7.18 18.96
N THR A 181 5.59 8.46 19.12
CA THR A 181 5.30 9.21 20.35
C THR A 181 3.86 9.73 20.37
N SER A 182 3.19 9.60 21.51
CA SER A 182 1.82 10.09 21.72
C SER A 182 1.73 11.29 22.67
N ARG A 183 2.81 11.57 23.42
CA ARG A 183 2.93 12.72 24.33
C ARG A 183 4.31 13.35 24.20
N GLY A 184 4.43 14.64 24.51
CA GLY A 184 5.65 15.42 24.27
C GLY A 184 5.73 15.86 22.81
N THR A 185 6.81 15.52 22.10
CA THR A 185 6.91 15.73 20.66
C THR A 185 6.05 14.71 19.92
N VAL A 186 4.74 14.96 19.81
CA VAL A 186 3.79 14.00 19.22
C VAL A 186 4.09 13.72 17.75
N GLY A 187 4.01 12.45 17.35
CA GLY A 187 4.20 12.02 15.96
C GLY A 187 5.66 11.80 15.55
N ALA A 188 6.62 11.91 16.47
CA ALA A 188 7.99 11.46 16.22
C ALA A 188 7.98 9.94 15.97
N LEU A 189 8.62 9.51 14.89
CA LEU A 189 8.67 8.10 14.46
C LEU A 189 10.10 7.62 14.28
N VAL A 190 10.38 6.44 14.80
CA VAL A 190 11.62 5.67 14.58
C VAL A 190 11.28 4.20 14.34
N GLN A 191 12.21 3.44 13.78
CA GLN A 191 12.21 1.98 13.84
C GLN A 191 13.26 1.50 14.84
N LEU A 192 12.96 0.43 15.56
CA LEU A 192 13.89 -0.14 16.52
C LEU A 192 15.07 -0.80 15.80
N GLY A 193 16.30 -0.34 16.08
CA GLY A 193 17.53 -0.91 15.52
C GLY A 193 17.97 -2.21 16.21
N LYS A 194 17.49 -2.43 17.45
CA LYS A 194 17.63 -3.64 18.27
C LYS A 194 16.36 -3.84 19.09
N GLU A 195 16.16 -5.02 19.66
CA GLU A 195 15.04 -5.24 20.58
C GLU A 195 15.20 -4.34 21.82
N MET A 196 14.09 -3.73 22.26
CA MET A 196 14.09 -2.85 23.43
C MET A 196 12.67 -2.65 23.97
N ALA A 197 12.57 -2.19 25.21
CA ALA A 197 11.32 -1.73 25.80
C ALA A 197 11.18 -0.20 25.65
N PHE A 198 9.98 0.33 25.90
CA PHE A 198 9.76 1.77 25.94
C PHE A 198 8.64 2.16 26.91
N ASN A 199 8.55 3.45 27.20
CA ASN A 199 7.63 4.01 28.18
C ASN A 199 6.17 4.13 27.68
N GLN A 200 5.25 4.50 28.59
CA GLN A 200 3.81 4.65 28.27
C GLN A 200 3.47 5.89 27.41
N THR A 201 4.46 6.68 26.98
CA THR A 201 4.24 7.84 26.10
C THR A 201 4.52 7.52 24.63
N CYS A 202 4.82 6.26 24.33
CA CYS A 202 5.03 5.77 22.98
C CYS A 202 4.13 4.55 22.69
N TYR A 203 3.90 4.30 21.41
CA TYR A 203 3.24 3.11 20.90
C TYR A 203 4.16 2.39 19.92
N ALA A 204 4.23 1.07 20.03
CA ALA A 204 4.76 0.21 18.97
C ALA A 204 3.66 -0.07 17.96
N ILE A 205 4.01 0.00 16.69
CA ILE A 205 3.15 -0.31 15.56
C ILE A 205 3.85 -1.41 14.75
N GLN A 206 3.21 -2.57 14.68
CA GLN A 206 3.70 -3.72 13.93
C GLN A 206 2.73 -3.98 12.77
N PRO A 207 3.20 -4.04 11.51
CA PRO A 207 2.34 -4.30 10.37
C PRO A 207 1.68 -5.68 10.49
N GLY A 208 0.42 -5.77 10.04
CA GLY A 208 -0.24 -7.04 9.82
C GLY A 208 0.22 -7.72 8.53
N ASP A 209 -0.34 -8.89 8.24
CA ASP A 209 0.01 -9.68 7.06
C ASP A 209 -0.21 -8.90 5.76
N GLY A 210 0.75 -8.99 4.85
CA GLY A 210 0.68 -8.33 3.53
C GLY A 210 1.03 -6.84 3.53
N ILE A 211 1.38 -6.25 4.67
CA ILE A 211 1.85 -4.86 4.75
C ILE A 211 3.36 -4.84 4.95
N ASP A 212 4.05 -4.22 3.99
CA ASP A 212 5.49 -3.99 4.11
C ASP A 212 5.78 -2.96 5.22
N ASN A 213 6.78 -3.26 6.05
CA ASN A 213 7.11 -2.44 7.22
C ASN A 213 7.71 -1.08 6.84
N ASP A 214 8.48 -1.03 5.76
CA ASP A 214 9.05 0.21 5.25
C ASP A 214 7.97 1.09 4.65
N PHE A 215 7.07 0.49 3.87
CA PHE A 215 5.87 1.16 3.38
C PHE A 215 5.06 1.77 4.52
N LEU A 216 4.75 1.00 5.57
CA LEU A 216 4.00 1.50 6.73
C LEU A 216 4.71 2.66 7.43
N TYR A 217 6.03 2.58 7.60
CA TYR A 217 6.82 3.65 8.18
C TYR A 217 6.70 4.96 7.39
N TYR A 218 6.87 4.90 6.07
CA TYR A 218 6.77 6.10 5.22
C TYR A 218 5.33 6.62 5.11
N ALA A 219 4.34 5.74 5.10
CA ALA A 219 2.93 6.13 5.15
C ALA A 219 2.62 6.91 6.44
N LEU A 220 3.08 6.41 7.60
CA LEU A 220 2.91 7.11 8.89
C LEU A 220 3.62 8.46 8.94
N ILE A 221 4.81 8.58 8.34
CA ILE A 221 5.48 9.88 8.17
C ILE A 221 4.59 10.86 7.41
N GLY A 222 3.99 10.41 6.29
CA GLY A 222 3.08 11.23 5.49
C GLY A 222 1.85 11.72 6.27
N THR A 223 1.39 10.95 7.25
CA THR A 223 0.24 11.32 8.10
C THR A 223 0.57 12.24 9.29
N ARG A 224 1.84 12.57 9.54
CA ARG A 224 2.24 13.41 10.70
C ARG A 224 1.48 14.74 10.81
N PRO A 225 1.27 15.51 9.72
CA PRO A 225 0.52 16.77 9.82
C PRO A 225 -0.91 16.57 10.33
N LEU A 226 -1.55 15.46 9.93
CA LEU A 226 -2.87 15.09 10.42
C LEU A 226 -2.83 14.73 11.90
N LEU A 227 -1.85 13.94 12.35
CA LEU A 227 -1.71 13.58 13.77
C LEU A 227 -1.55 14.81 14.66
N SER A 228 -0.75 15.80 14.26
CA SER A 228 -0.61 17.06 14.99
C SER A 228 -1.89 17.90 15.01
N SER A 229 -2.77 17.78 14.02
CA SER A 229 -4.07 18.47 14.00
C SER A 229 -5.12 17.83 14.91
N LEU A 230 -4.95 16.55 15.23
CA LEU A 230 -5.89 15.76 16.05
C LEU A 230 -5.52 15.76 17.55
N THR A 231 -4.32 16.22 17.90
CA THR A 231 -3.87 16.29 19.29
C THR A 231 -4.45 17.52 19.97
N TYR A 232 -5.13 17.31 21.10
CA TYR A 232 -5.58 18.39 21.98
C TYR A 232 -4.46 18.73 22.97
N GLY A 233 -3.92 19.96 22.89
CA GLY A 233 -2.95 20.49 23.87
C GLY A 233 -1.84 21.33 23.22
N THR A 234 -1.75 22.60 23.65
CA THR A 234 -0.66 23.54 23.37
C THR A 234 0.57 23.26 24.20
#